data_AF-A0A3M1UUU1-F1
#
_entry.id   AF-A0A3M1UUU1-F1
#
_cell.length_a   1.000
_cell.length_b   1.000
_cell.length_c   1.000
_cell.angle_alpha   90.00
_cell.angle_beta   90.00
_cell.angle_gamma   90.00
#
_symmetry.space_group_name_H-M   'P 1'
#
loop_
_entity.id
_entity.type
_entity.pdbx_description
1 polymer ?
#
loop_
_entity_poly.entity_id
_entity_poly.type
_entity_poly.pdbx_seq_one_letter_code
_entity_poly.pdbx_strand_id
1 'polypeptide(L)'
;MHKIVLSLLLLAFAAQPVLAEEKNARKAPEFPTYGDWGKICEKGPAGADGKASKEVCYIFQNVSNKEDGKLVMQVRVGIAPQAQKPVMIVTLPLGVLLPPGAAFLVEGLEKEPVKMAFLACAPEGCTTVGQVLDKKIIDGMKKKEKAAVRVALLNKKVLTLPVSLKGFSRAFIALKSGK
;
A
#
# COMPACT_ATOMS: atom_id res chain seq x y z
N MET A 1 -76.64 22.92 -11.86
CA MET A 1 -77.24 21.61 -12.25
C MET A 1 -76.33 20.97 -13.29
N HIS A 2 -76.23 19.62 -13.32
CA HIS A 2 -75.17 18.74 -13.89
C HIS A 2 -73.99 18.58 -12.91
N LYS A 3 -73.90 17.59 -11.99
CA LYS A 3 -73.92 16.10 -12.04
C LYS A 3 -72.85 15.51 -13.00
N ILE A 4 -72.13 14.48 -12.49
CA ILE A 4 -71.31 13.44 -13.18
C ILE A 4 -69.79 13.77 -13.20
N VAL A 5 -68.83 12.89 -12.84
CA VAL A 5 -68.81 11.54 -12.26
C VAL A 5 -67.46 11.37 -11.52
N LEU A 6 -67.52 10.77 -10.34
CA LEU A 6 -66.38 10.35 -9.53
C LEU A 6 -65.74 9.12 -10.19
N SER A 7 -64.63 9.28 -10.89
CA SER A 7 -63.86 8.15 -11.43
C SER A 7 -62.74 7.79 -10.45
N LEU A 8 -62.99 6.77 -9.62
CA LEU A 8 -61.96 6.11 -8.83
C LEU A 8 -61.02 5.35 -9.78
N LEU A 9 -59.84 5.90 -10.06
CA LEU A 9 -58.71 5.13 -10.57
C LEU A 9 -58.03 4.43 -9.38
N LEU A 10 -58.32 3.13 -9.20
CA LEU A 10 -57.47 2.23 -8.44
C LEU A 10 -56.14 2.08 -9.18
N LEU A 11 -55.08 2.74 -8.68
CA LEU A 11 -53.70 2.45 -9.05
C LEU A 11 -53.28 1.15 -8.36
N ALA A 12 -53.28 0.05 -9.13
CA ALA A 12 -52.70 -1.22 -8.71
C ALA A 12 -51.19 -1.03 -8.48
N PHE A 13 -50.76 -1.16 -7.23
CA PHE A 13 -49.36 -1.25 -6.85
C PHE A 13 -48.79 -2.56 -7.41
N ALA A 14 -48.18 -2.51 -8.59
CA ALA A 14 -47.38 -3.63 -9.08
C ALA A 14 -46.13 -3.73 -8.20
N ALA A 15 -46.08 -4.75 -7.35
CA ALA A 15 -44.90 -5.13 -6.61
C ALA A 15 -43.78 -5.50 -7.60
N GLN A 16 -42.88 -4.55 -7.86
CA GLN A 16 -41.66 -4.83 -8.61
C GLN A 16 -40.72 -5.66 -7.70
N PRO A 17 -40.13 -6.76 -8.21
CA PRO A 17 -39.12 -7.47 -7.47
C PRO A 17 -37.89 -6.55 -7.34
N VAL A 18 -37.57 -6.17 -6.12
CA VAL A 18 -36.29 -5.57 -5.78
C VAL A 18 -35.22 -6.58 -6.17
N LEU A 19 -34.43 -6.25 -7.19
CA LEU A 19 -33.18 -6.94 -7.46
C LEU A 19 -32.28 -6.71 -6.24
N ALA A 20 -32.18 -7.73 -5.39
CA ALA A 20 -31.18 -7.77 -4.35
C ALA A 20 -29.82 -7.72 -5.03
N GLU A 21 -29.15 -6.58 -4.94
CA GLU A 21 -27.77 -6.42 -5.38
C GLU A 21 -26.92 -7.30 -4.45
N GLU A 22 -26.64 -8.52 -4.92
CA GLU A 22 -25.78 -9.47 -4.24
C GLU A 22 -24.38 -8.82 -4.19
N LYS A 23 -24.10 -8.14 -3.07
CA LYS A 23 -22.77 -7.65 -2.73
C LYS A 23 -21.86 -8.86 -2.64
N ASN A 24 -21.32 -9.26 -3.77
CA ASN A 24 -20.25 -10.22 -3.91
C ASN A 24 -19.03 -9.59 -3.25
N ALA A 25 -18.96 -9.69 -1.93
CA ALA A 25 -17.84 -9.25 -1.11
C ALA A 25 -16.66 -10.14 -1.50
N ARG A 26 -15.90 -9.72 -2.51
CA ARG A 26 -14.65 -10.37 -2.90
C ARG A 26 -13.79 -10.47 -1.65
N LYS A 27 -13.57 -11.69 -1.16
CA LYS A 27 -12.67 -11.98 -0.04
C LYS A 27 -11.32 -11.36 -0.40
N ALA A 28 -10.79 -10.48 0.46
CA ALA A 28 -9.49 -9.88 0.23
C ALA A 28 -8.44 -10.98 0.02
N PRO A 29 -7.45 -10.81 -0.88
CA PRO A 29 -6.42 -11.81 -1.10
C PRO A 29 -5.75 -12.19 0.23
N GLU A 30 -5.72 -13.49 0.53
CA GLU A 30 -5.10 -14.01 1.74
C GLU A 30 -3.60 -14.21 1.45
N PHE A 31 -2.74 -13.52 2.20
CA PHE A 31 -1.29 -13.57 2.06
C PHE A 31 -0.63 -14.01 3.38
N PRO A 32 0.51 -14.73 3.33
CA PRO A 32 1.26 -15.05 4.55
C PRO A 32 1.69 -13.79 5.30
N THR A 33 1.44 -13.77 6.60
CA THR A 33 1.82 -12.66 7.49
C THR A 33 2.86 -13.08 8.51
N TYR A 34 3.78 -12.18 8.84
CA TYR A 34 4.87 -12.35 9.78
C TYR A 34 4.86 -11.17 10.76
N GLY A 35 3.98 -11.22 11.76
CA GLY A 35 3.71 -10.03 12.58
C GLY A 35 3.02 -8.97 11.73
N ASP A 36 3.61 -7.78 11.65
CA ASP A 36 2.99 -6.64 10.98
C ASP A 36 3.38 -6.54 9.49
N TRP A 37 3.96 -7.60 8.94
CA TRP A 37 4.46 -7.67 7.56
C TRP A 37 3.79 -8.80 6.79
N GLY A 38 3.18 -8.51 5.65
CA GLY A 38 2.68 -9.50 4.69
C GLY A 38 3.72 -9.84 3.62
N LYS A 39 3.60 -10.99 2.97
CA LYS A 39 4.35 -11.35 1.75
C LYS A 39 3.38 -11.56 0.61
N ILE A 40 3.61 -10.92 -0.52
CA ILE A 40 2.84 -11.11 -1.75
C ILE A 40 3.79 -11.34 -2.92
N CYS A 41 3.33 -12.14 -3.88
CA CYS A 41 4.01 -12.39 -5.13
C CYS A 41 3.03 -12.12 -6.27
N GLU A 42 3.49 -11.34 -7.25
CA GLU A 42 2.68 -10.89 -8.37
C GLU A 42 3.41 -11.23 -9.67
N LYS A 43 2.65 -11.41 -10.75
CA LYS A 43 3.25 -11.51 -12.08
C LYS A 43 3.98 -10.20 -12.37
N GLY A 44 5.28 -10.28 -12.65
CA GLY A 44 6.06 -9.11 -13.04
C GLY A 44 5.57 -8.49 -14.35
N PRO A 45 6.13 -7.36 -14.77
CA PRO A 45 5.89 -6.86 -16.11
C PRO A 45 6.38 -7.88 -17.15
N ALA A 46 5.64 -8.00 -18.26
CA ALA A 46 6.07 -8.81 -19.39
C ALA A 46 7.43 -8.32 -19.89
N GLY A 47 8.32 -9.25 -20.24
CA GLY A 47 9.59 -8.88 -20.86
C GLY A 47 9.36 -8.22 -22.22
N ALA A 48 10.26 -7.33 -22.62
CA ALA A 48 10.25 -6.71 -23.96
C ALA A 48 10.36 -7.76 -25.09
N ASP A 49 10.76 -8.99 -24.77
CA ASP A 49 10.85 -10.15 -25.65
C ASP A 49 9.57 -11.01 -25.69
N GLY A 50 8.48 -10.56 -25.08
CA GLY A 50 7.18 -11.26 -25.09
C GLY A 50 7.14 -12.53 -24.25
N LYS A 51 8.20 -12.82 -23.46
CA LYS A 51 8.23 -14.01 -22.58
C LYS A 51 7.40 -13.79 -21.32
N ALA A 52 6.95 -14.92 -20.76
CA ALA A 52 6.22 -14.96 -19.50
C ALA A 52 6.95 -14.16 -18.42
N SER A 53 6.22 -13.23 -17.79
CA SER A 53 6.74 -12.40 -16.71
C SER A 53 7.26 -13.27 -15.56
N LYS A 54 8.51 -13.02 -15.12
CA LYS A 54 8.97 -13.59 -13.85
C LYS A 54 8.09 -13.08 -12.72
N GLU A 55 7.71 -13.97 -11.82
CA GLU A 55 7.03 -13.59 -10.59
C GLU A 55 7.94 -12.68 -9.75
N VAL A 56 7.37 -11.60 -9.23
CA VAL A 56 8.05 -10.62 -8.38
C VAL A 56 7.39 -10.66 -7.01
N CYS A 57 8.17 -11.05 -6.00
CA CYS A 57 7.72 -11.07 -4.61
C CYS A 57 8.21 -9.83 -3.86
N TYR A 58 7.40 -9.35 -2.92
CA TYR A 58 7.78 -8.34 -1.96
C TYR A 58 7.08 -8.58 -0.62
N ILE A 59 7.70 -8.10 0.45
CA ILE A 59 7.05 -7.98 1.75
C ILE A 59 6.52 -6.56 1.91
N PHE A 60 5.42 -6.40 2.61
CA PHE A 60 4.80 -5.09 2.76
C PHE A 60 4.19 -4.88 4.14
N GLN A 61 4.03 -3.60 4.46
CA GLN A 61 3.24 -3.13 5.59
C GLN A 61 2.34 -1.99 5.13
N ASN A 62 1.06 -2.09 5.48
CA ASN A 62 0.09 -1.03 5.31
C ASN A 62 -0.02 -0.24 6.61
N VAL A 63 0.03 1.09 6.51
CA VAL A 63 -0.20 2.02 7.62
C VAL A 63 -1.52 2.72 7.33
N SER A 64 -2.49 2.54 8.22
CA SER A 64 -3.81 3.14 8.11
C SER A 64 -4.04 4.21 9.16
N ASN A 65 -4.92 5.16 8.86
CA ASN A 65 -5.46 6.08 9.84
C ASN A 65 -6.29 5.30 10.87
N LYS A 66 -6.09 5.59 12.15
CA LYS A 66 -6.81 4.92 13.24
C LYS A 66 -8.28 5.34 13.34
N GLU A 67 -8.60 6.55 12.90
CA GLU A 67 -9.95 7.11 13.03
C GLU A 67 -10.93 6.50 12.02
N ASP A 68 -10.51 6.36 10.76
CA ASP A 68 -11.39 5.92 9.66
C ASP A 68 -10.88 4.67 8.93
N GLY A 69 -9.74 4.09 9.35
CA GLY A 69 -9.18 2.86 8.78
C GLY A 69 -8.56 3.01 7.39
N LYS A 70 -8.57 4.22 6.80
CA LYS A 70 -8.07 4.43 5.43
C LYS A 70 -6.57 4.20 5.34
N LEU A 71 -6.13 3.57 4.24
CA LEU A 71 -4.71 3.41 3.93
C LEU A 71 -4.05 4.78 3.75
N VAL A 72 -3.02 5.05 4.53
CA VAL A 72 -2.23 6.29 4.48
C VAL A 72 -0.88 6.03 3.83
N MET A 73 -0.27 4.88 4.07
CA MET A 73 1.03 4.57 3.48
C MET A 73 1.20 3.07 3.29
N GLN A 74 1.91 2.69 2.25
CA GLN A 74 2.38 1.33 2.07
C GLN A 74 3.90 1.33 1.90
N VAL A 75 4.56 0.50 2.69
CA VAL A 75 6.00 0.22 2.55
C VAL A 75 6.14 -1.15 1.93
N ARG A 76 6.92 -1.27 0.85
CA ARG A 76 7.26 -2.53 0.18
C ARG A 76 8.76 -2.74 0.20
N VAL A 77 9.21 -3.95 0.50
CA VAL A 77 10.61 -4.37 0.37
C VAL A 77 10.68 -5.60 -0.52
N GLY A 78 11.40 -5.48 -1.63
CA GLY A 78 11.61 -6.55 -2.60
C GLY A 78 13.10 -6.79 -2.86
N ILE A 79 13.42 -7.73 -3.75
CA ILE A 79 14.78 -7.95 -4.26
C ILE A 79 14.82 -7.49 -5.72
N ALA A 80 15.70 -6.54 -6.04
CA ALA A 80 15.88 -6.08 -7.41
C ALA A 80 16.35 -7.24 -8.31
N PRO A 81 15.67 -7.56 -9.43
CA PRO A 81 16.01 -8.72 -10.26
C PRO A 81 17.43 -8.70 -10.81
N GLN A 82 17.95 -7.52 -11.16
CA GLN A 82 19.27 -7.38 -11.79
C GLN A 82 20.41 -7.33 -10.76
N ALA A 83 20.25 -6.52 -9.71
CA ALA A 83 21.30 -6.29 -8.72
C ALA A 83 21.30 -7.32 -7.58
N GLN A 84 20.24 -8.11 -7.43
CA GLN A 84 20.00 -8.99 -6.28
C GLN A 84 20.12 -8.28 -4.92
N LYS A 85 19.85 -6.97 -4.90
CA LYS A 85 19.88 -6.13 -3.69
C LYS A 85 18.48 -5.89 -3.15
N PRO A 86 18.31 -5.77 -1.82
CA PRO A 86 17.06 -5.34 -1.24
C PRO A 86 16.73 -3.91 -1.67
N VAL A 87 15.48 -3.70 -2.08
CA VAL A 87 14.98 -2.40 -2.51
C VAL A 87 13.70 -2.07 -1.76
N MET A 88 13.58 -0.83 -1.28
CA MET A 88 12.38 -0.28 -0.67
C MET A 88 11.65 0.63 -1.64
N ILE A 89 10.34 0.46 -1.73
CA ILE A 89 9.42 1.38 -2.38
C ILE A 89 8.37 1.78 -1.35
N VAL A 90 8.05 3.07 -1.29
CA VAL A 90 7.00 3.60 -0.42
C VAL A 90 5.98 4.35 -1.25
N THR A 91 4.70 4.07 -1.00
CA THR A 91 3.59 4.84 -1.54
C THR A 91 2.99 5.66 -0.40
N LEU A 92 2.96 6.98 -0.58
CA LEU A 92 2.47 7.98 0.38
C LEU A 92 1.21 8.67 -0.16
N PRO A 93 0.43 9.37 0.69
CA PRO A 93 -0.73 10.12 0.24
C PRO A 93 -0.35 11.22 -0.75
N LEU A 94 -1.35 11.72 -1.47
CA LEU A 94 -1.25 12.97 -2.22
C LEU A 94 -1.03 14.17 -1.27
N GLY A 95 -0.53 15.28 -1.83
CA GLY A 95 -0.25 16.50 -1.05
C GLY A 95 1.14 16.56 -0.40
N VAL A 96 2.03 15.64 -0.79
CA VAL A 96 3.46 15.63 -0.43
C VAL A 96 4.26 16.56 -1.35
N LEU A 97 5.36 17.11 -0.84
CA LEU A 97 6.32 17.87 -1.62
C LEU A 97 7.29 16.94 -2.35
N LEU A 98 7.30 17.04 -3.68
CA LEU A 98 8.12 16.16 -4.52
C LEU A 98 9.63 16.41 -4.43
N PRO A 99 10.13 17.67 -4.49
CA PRO A 99 11.58 17.91 -4.50
C PRO A 99 12.32 17.45 -3.23
N PRO A 100 11.78 17.66 -1.99
CA PRO A 100 12.39 17.10 -0.78
C PRO A 100 12.30 15.58 -0.68
N GLY A 101 11.30 14.97 -1.31
CA GLY A 101 11.02 13.54 -1.24
C GLY A 101 10.61 13.07 0.16
N ALA A 102 10.83 11.79 0.41
CA ALA A 102 10.60 11.14 1.70
C ALA A 102 11.92 10.63 2.31
N ALA A 103 11.91 10.37 3.61
CA ALA A 103 13.04 9.81 4.34
C ALA A 103 12.58 8.64 5.20
N PHE A 104 13.21 7.47 5.05
CA PHE A 104 13.01 6.34 5.94
C PHE A 104 14.09 6.33 7.02
N LEU A 105 13.67 6.20 8.28
CA LEU A 105 14.52 6.26 9.46
C LEU A 105 14.27 5.02 10.32
N VAL A 106 15.34 4.34 10.70
CA VAL A 106 15.29 3.24 11.67
C VAL A 106 15.68 3.79 13.05
N GLU A 107 14.99 3.35 14.09
CA GLU A 107 15.28 3.77 15.47
C GLU A 107 16.76 3.53 15.84
N GLY A 108 17.43 4.57 16.30
CA GLY A 108 18.86 4.58 16.63
C GLY A 108 19.80 4.77 15.43
N LEU A 109 19.29 4.95 14.21
CA LEU A 109 20.04 5.23 12.98
C LEU A 109 19.57 6.53 12.29
N GLU A 110 18.93 7.45 13.02
CA GLU A 110 18.24 8.62 12.47
C GLU A 110 19.17 9.63 11.78
N LYS A 111 20.48 9.59 12.08
CA LYS A 111 21.49 10.46 11.45
C LYS A 111 21.79 10.09 9.99
N GLU A 112 21.41 8.88 9.57
CA GLU A 112 21.65 8.37 8.21
C GLU A 112 20.35 7.87 7.58
N PRO A 113 19.39 8.78 7.29
CA PRO A 113 18.12 8.38 6.71
C PRO A 113 18.28 7.91 5.26
N VAL A 114 17.48 6.91 4.87
CA VAL A 114 17.35 6.52 3.46
C VAL A 114 16.45 7.53 2.76
N LYS A 115 17.05 8.38 1.92
CA LYS A 115 16.32 9.39 1.13
C LYS A 115 15.66 8.74 -0.08
N MET A 116 14.37 9.01 -0.27
CA MET A 116 13.54 8.41 -1.31
C MET A 116 12.92 9.51 -2.17
N ALA A 117 13.32 9.55 -3.45
CA ALA A 117 12.71 10.45 -4.43
C ALA A 117 11.37 9.85 -4.92
N PHE A 118 10.42 10.70 -5.29
CA PHE A 118 9.18 10.25 -5.92
C PHE A 118 9.41 9.92 -7.39
N LEU A 119 8.88 8.78 -7.83
CA LEU A 119 8.87 8.37 -9.23
C LEU A 119 7.64 8.93 -9.95
N ALA A 120 6.46 8.74 -9.36
CA ALA A 120 5.19 9.15 -9.94
C ALA A 120 4.13 9.33 -8.86
N CYS A 121 3.13 10.16 -9.16
CA CYS A 121 1.90 10.28 -8.37
C CYS A 121 0.70 9.96 -9.24
N ALA A 122 -0.24 9.22 -8.66
CA ALA A 122 -1.49 8.80 -9.26
C ALA A 122 -2.60 8.84 -8.18
N PRO A 123 -3.89 8.61 -8.50
CA PRO A 123 -4.97 8.71 -7.52
C PRO A 123 -4.77 7.87 -6.25
N GLU A 124 -4.05 6.75 -6.34
CA GLU A 124 -3.69 5.88 -5.22
C GLU A 124 -2.59 6.44 -4.31
N GLY A 125 -1.83 7.45 -4.76
CA GLY A 125 -0.77 8.08 -4.00
C GLY A 125 0.49 8.41 -4.81
N CYS A 126 1.50 8.91 -4.11
CA CYS A 126 2.83 9.19 -4.65
C CYS A 126 3.79 8.06 -4.30
N THR A 127 4.29 7.38 -5.32
CA THR A 127 5.18 6.20 -5.20
C THR A 127 6.64 6.62 -5.40
N THR A 128 7.52 6.15 -4.52
CA THR A 128 8.96 6.44 -4.62
C THR A 128 9.64 5.59 -5.69
N VAL A 129 10.79 6.07 -6.17
CA VAL A 129 11.74 5.18 -6.84
C VAL A 129 12.17 4.07 -5.87
N GLY A 130 12.56 2.92 -6.42
CA GLY A 130 13.10 1.84 -5.62
C GLY A 130 14.48 2.21 -5.07
N GLN A 131 14.57 2.40 -3.75
CA GLN A 131 15.83 2.68 -3.09
C GLN A 131 16.50 1.43 -2.54
N VAL A 132 17.76 1.23 -2.92
CA VAL A 132 18.60 0.15 -2.40
C VAL A 132 18.81 0.34 -0.90
N LEU A 133 18.51 -0.70 -0.13
CA LEU A 133 18.80 -0.73 1.30
C LEU A 133 20.16 -1.38 1.51
N ASP A 134 21.06 -0.66 2.17
CA ASP A 134 22.35 -1.21 2.55
C ASP A 134 22.24 -2.22 3.70
N LYS A 135 23.35 -2.89 4.00
CA LYS A 135 23.41 -3.89 5.06
C LYS A 135 23.10 -3.29 6.44
N LYS A 136 23.53 -2.06 6.71
CA LYS A 136 23.35 -1.39 8.00
C LYS A 136 21.87 -1.13 8.27
N ILE A 137 21.13 -0.64 7.26
CA ILE A 137 19.69 -0.42 7.36
C ILE A 137 18.94 -1.73 7.51
N ILE A 138 19.24 -2.75 6.70
CA ILE A 138 18.60 -4.07 6.82
C ILE A 138 18.84 -4.68 8.21
N ASP A 139 20.06 -4.62 8.73
CA ASP A 139 20.39 -5.13 10.05
C ASP A 139 19.71 -4.32 11.16
N GLY A 140 19.60 -3.00 11.00
CA GLY A 140 18.81 -2.14 11.87
C GLY A 140 17.34 -2.56 11.89
N MET A 141 16.73 -2.73 10.71
CA MET A 141 15.34 -3.17 10.57
C MET A 141 15.08 -4.54 11.20
N LYS A 142 16.06 -5.44 11.22
CA LYS A 142 15.95 -6.75 11.88
C LYS A 142 16.06 -6.69 13.41
N LYS A 143 16.80 -5.71 13.95
CA LYS A 143 17.13 -5.61 15.38
C LYS A 143 16.22 -4.68 16.17
N LYS A 144 15.58 -3.73 15.48
CA LYS A 144 14.75 -2.69 16.09
C LYS A 144 13.28 -3.03 15.97
N GLU A 145 12.45 -2.39 16.79
CA GLU A 145 11.00 -2.57 16.76
C GLU A 145 10.29 -1.50 15.94
N LYS A 146 10.93 -0.33 15.76
CA LYS A 146 10.30 0.85 15.18
C LYS A 146 11.19 1.49 14.11
N ALA A 147 10.52 1.97 13.09
CA ALA A 147 11.05 2.86 12.07
C ALA A 147 9.99 3.92 11.75
N ALA A 148 10.33 4.88 10.91
CA ALA A 148 9.38 5.88 10.44
C ALA A 148 9.69 6.31 9.01
N VAL A 149 8.66 6.73 8.30
CA VAL A 149 8.79 7.53 7.07
C VAL A 149 8.43 8.97 7.39
N ARG A 150 9.31 9.91 7.04
CA ARG A 150 9.07 11.34 7.13
C ARG A 150 8.90 11.93 5.75
N VAL A 151 7.93 12.82 5.60
CA VAL A 151 7.66 13.52 4.34
C VAL A 151 7.20 14.94 4.62
N ALA A 152 7.64 15.89 3.79
CA ALA A 152 7.16 17.27 3.85
C ALA A 152 5.86 17.42 3.05
N LEU A 153 4.88 18.12 3.60
CA LEU A 153 3.60 18.41 2.96
C LEU A 153 3.61 19.79 2.29
N LEU A 154 2.66 20.06 1.40
CA LEU A 154 2.52 21.36 0.71
C LEU A 154 2.43 22.56 1.68
N ASN A 155 1.86 22.36 2.87
CA ASN A 155 1.77 23.37 3.93
C ASN A 155 3.06 23.52 4.76
N LYS A 156 4.17 22.93 4.30
CA LYS A 156 5.50 22.93 4.96
C LYS A 156 5.57 22.18 6.29
N LYS A 157 4.50 21.49 6.72
CA LYS A 157 4.56 20.58 7.88
C LYS A 157 5.24 19.28 7.49
N VAL A 158 5.90 18.64 8.46
CA VAL A 158 6.48 17.31 8.29
C VAL A 158 5.52 16.28 8.89
N LEU A 159 5.07 15.35 8.06
CA LEU A 159 4.31 14.19 8.47
C LEU A 159 5.29 13.06 8.81
N THR A 160 5.14 12.47 10.00
CA THR A 160 5.90 11.28 10.42
C THR A 160 4.96 10.09 10.54
N LEU A 161 5.16 9.08 9.72
CA LEU A 161 4.35 7.88 9.66
C LEU A 161 5.13 6.71 10.29
N PRO A 162 4.60 6.07 11.34
CA PRO A 162 5.29 4.97 12.00
C PRO A 162 5.32 3.74 11.09
N VAL A 163 6.44 3.02 11.12
CA VAL A 163 6.61 1.71 10.51
C VAL A 163 6.97 0.74 11.62
N SER A 164 6.15 -0.28 11.82
CA SER A 164 6.47 -1.36 12.76
C SER A 164 7.48 -2.32 12.12
N LEU A 165 8.52 -2.68 12.86
CA LEU A 165 9.49 -3.69 12.45
C LEU A 165 9.19 -5.06 13.06
N LYS A 166 8.06 -5.20 13.78
CA LYS A 166 7.63 -6.47 14.37
C LYS A 166 7.43 -7.52 13.29
N GLY A 167 8.32 -8.52 13.30
CA GLY A 167 8.30 -9.65 12.38
C GLY A 167 8.97 -9.38 11.01
N PHE A 168 9.56 -8.20 10.81
CA PHE A 168 10.33 -7.87 9.59
C PHE A 168 11.39 -8.91 9.29
N SER A 169 12.16 -9.37 10.30
CA SER A 169 13.22 -10.37 10.07
C SER A 169 12.68 -11.68 9.50
N ARG A 170 11.51 -12.15 9.97
CA ARG A 170 10.88 -13.37 9.46
C ARG A 170 10.33 -13.17 8.05
N ALA A 171 9.66 -12.06 7.80
CA ALA A 171 9.18 -11.70 6.48
C ALA A 171 10.34 -11.63 5.46
N PHE A 172 11.44 -10.98 5.83
CA PHE A 172 12.60 -10.80 4.96
C PHE A 172 13.33 -12.12 4.66
N ILE A 173 13.33 -13.08 5.60
CA ILE A 173 13.80 -14.45 5.34
C ILE A 173 12.88 -15.14 4.33
N ALA A 174 11.56 -15.07 4.53
CA ALA A 174 10.57 -15.67 3.62
C ALA A 174 10.56 -15.04 2.22
N LEU A 175 10.92 -13.77 2.10
CA LEU A 175 11.13 -13.10 0.82
C LEU A 175 12.28 -13.75 0.05
N LYS A 176 13.39 -14.07 0.73
CA LYS A 176 14.59 -14.63 0.11
C LYS A 176 14.47 -16.11 -0.25
N SER A 177 13.54 -16.85 0.34
CA SER A 177 13.37 -18.29 0.09
C SER A 177 12.63 -18.62 -1.20
N GLY A 178 12.05 -17.65 -1.91
CA GLY A 178 11.35 -17.87 -3.19
C GLY A 178 10.11 -18.77 -3.13
N LYS A 179 9.69 -19.17 -1.93
CA LYS A 179 8.48 -19.94 -1.59
C LYS A 179 7.64 -19.10 -0.67
#